data_AF-A0A353SYY7-F1
#
_entry.id   AF-A0A353SYY7-F1
#
_cell.length_a   1.000
_cell.length_b   1.000
_cell.length_c   1.000
_cell.angle_alpha   90.00
_cell.angle_beta   90.00
_cell.angle_gamma   90.00
#
_symmetry.space_group_name_H-M   'P 1'
#
loop_
_entity.id
_entity.type
_entity.pdbx_description
1 polymer ?
#
loop_
_entity_poly.entity_id
_entity_poly.type
_entity_poly.pdbx_seq_one_letter_code
_entity_poly.pdbx_strand_id
1 'polypeptide(L)'
;MTTTASGSSFLSRNWFWLFVSISGVYVILPFLAPVFMALGWNGMGRVIYFIYSFLCHQLPQRSYFLFGQHFTYPLAQIQQVTGVSDPNNFFALRSFIGNPEMGWKVAWSDRMISMFTSIPLFALVWYPLRRWIKALPWWVFILMILPVALDGTTHFISDFNGIGQGFRDTNLWLATLTKGVFSPAFYAGDAWGSFNSITRLLTGILFGMGIVWFGFPYLEEQF
;
A
#
# COMPACT_ATOMS: atom_id res chain seq x y z
N MET A 1 -13.51 -27.37 -35.80
CA MET A 1 -13.58 -27.39 -34.32
C MET A 1 -12.28 -27.98 -33.79
N THR A 2 -11.28 -27.15 -33.44
CA THR A 2 -10.09 -27.53 -32.62
C THR A 2 -9.13 -26.34 -32.53
N THR A 3 -9.41 -25.36 -31.66
CA THR A 3 -8.45 -24.28 -31.31
C THR A 3 -8.39 -24.00 -29.81
N THR A 4 -9.14 -24.73 -28.99
CA THR A 4 -9.23 -24.52 -27.53
C THR A 4 -8.19 -25.28 -26.72
N ALA A 5 -7.50 -26.27 -27.29
CA ALA A 5 -6.59 -27.18 -26.55
C ALA A 5 -5.18 -26.61 -26.30
N SER A 6 -4.68 -25.67 -27.12
CA SER A 6 -3.33 -25.11 -26.94
C SER A 6 -3.28 -23.99 -25.89
N GLY A 7 -4.33 -23.18 -25.79
CA GLY A 7 -4.42 -22.08 -24.83
C GLY A 7 -4.56 -22.55 -23.38
N SER A 8 -5.34 -23.61 -23.13
CA SER A 8 -5.50 -24.17 -21.78
C SER A 8 -4.22 -24.83 -21.26
N SER A 9 -3.49 -25.55 -22.12
CA SER A 9 -2.23 -26.19 -21.72
C SER A 9 -1.09 -25.18 -21.48
N PHE A 10 -1.04 -24.08 -22.25
CA PHE A 10 -0.11 -22.98 -21.98
C PHE A 10 -0.40 -22.30 -20.65
N LEU A 11 -1.68 -21.99 -20.38
CA LEU A 11 -2.08 -21.33 -19.13
C LEU A 11 -1.77 -22.21 -17.92
N SER A 12 -2.17 -23.48 -17.95
CA SER A 12 -1.86 -24.48 -16.90
C SER A 12 -0.35 -24.55 -16.62
N ARG A 13 0.48 -24.64 -17.67
CA ARG A 13 1.93 -24.77 -17.49
C ARG A 13 2.62 -23.48 -17.01
N ASN A 14 2.04 -22.31 -17.28
CA ASN A 14 2.71 -21.01 -17.06
C ASN A 14 1.97 -20.09 -16.08
N TRP A 15 0.89 -20.55 -15.43
CA TRP A 15 0.00 -19.73 -14.60
C TRP A 15 0.78 -18.89 -13.57
N PHE A 16 1.78 -19.50 -12.92
CA PHE A 16 2.57 -18.86 -11.88
C PHE A 16 3.38 -17.67 -12.43
N TRP A 17 4.08 -17.87 -13.54
CA TRP A 17 4.89 -16.81 -14.15
C TRP A 17 4.03 -15.73 -14.78
N LEU A 18 2.86 -16.08 -15.32
CA LEU A 18 1.86 -15.10 -15.75
C LEU A 18 1.37 -14.28 -14.57
N PHE A 19 1.03 -14.91 -13.44
CA PHE A 19 0.61 -14.21 -12.23
C PHE A 19 1.70 -13.25 -11.74
N VAL A 20 2.94 -13.73 -11.57
CA VAL A 20 4.06 -12.89 -11.10
C VAL A 20 4.33 -11.74 -12.06
N SER A 21 4.24 -11.97 -13.37
CA SER A 21 4.45 -10.91 -14.37
C SER A 21 3.34 -9.86 -14.32
N ILE A 22 2.07 -10.28 -14.30
CA ILE A 22 0.91 -9.37 -14.28
C ILE A 22 0.88 -8.57 -12.96
N SER A 23 1.01 -9.26 -11.82
CA SER A 23 1.07 -8.60 -10.51
C SER A 23 2.31 -7.73 -10.37
N GLY A 24 3.46 -8.14 -10.93
CA GLY A 24 4.68 -7.36 -11.05
C GLY A 24 4.46 -6.04 -11.80
N VAL A 25 3.83 -6.08 -12.97
CA VAL A 25 3.45 -4.86 -13.71
C VAL A 25 2.52 -3.98 -12.87
N TYR A 26 1.49 -4.58 -12.27
CA TYR A 26 0.54 -3.85 -11.42
C TYR A 26 1.22 -3.13 -10.23
N VAL A 27 2.27 -3.70 -9.63
CA VAL A 27 2.99 -3.05 -8.52
C VAL A 27 4.07 -2.07 -8.98
N ILE A 28 4.63 -2.24 -10.18
CA ILE A 28 5.67 -1.34 -10.73
C ILE A 28 5.07 -0.04 -11.28
N LEU A 29 3.90 -0.10 -11.94
CA LEU A 29 3.28 1.07 -12.57
C LEU A 29 3.15 2.29 -11.64
N PRO A 30 2.69 2.17 -10.38
CA PRO A 30 2.61 3.31 -9.45
C PRO A 30 3.93 4.03 -9.19
N PHE A 31 5.05 3.30 -9.27
CA PHE A 31 6.40 3.85 -9.10
C PHE A 31 6.90 4.55 -10.37
N LEU A 32 6.36 4.21 -11.55
CA LEU A 32 6.67 4.95 -12.78
C LEU A 32 6.03 6.34 -12.80
N ALA A 33 4.96 6.58 -12.04
CA ALA A 33 4.35 7.90 -11.95
C ALA A 33 5.35 8.99 -11.50
N PRO A 34 6.02 8.89 -10.34
CA PRO A 34 7.02 9.88 -9.94
C PRO A 34 8.25 9.91 -10.86
N VAL A 35 8.63 8.80 -11.51
CA VAL A 35 9.70 8.77 -12.51
C VAL A 35 9.36 9.68 -13.69
N PHE A 36 8.16 9.53 -14.25
CA PHE A 36 7.72 10.38 -15.37
C PHE A 36 7.58 11.84 -14.98
N MET A 37 7.12 12.12 -13.76
CA MET A 37 7.08 13.50 -13.26
C MET A 37 8.49 14.11 -13.16
N ALA A 38 9.46 13.34 -12.65
CA ALA A 38 10.85 13.79 -12.53
C ALA A 38 11.53 14.03 -13.89
N LEU A 39 11.18 13.23 -14.91
CA LEU A 39 11.66 13.40 -16.29
C LEU A 39 10.93 14.52 -17.06
N GLY A 40 9.96 15.19 -16.45
CA GLY A 40 9.14 16.22 -17.11
C GLY A 40 8.03 15.66 -18.01
N TRP A 41 7.83 14.34 -18.05
CA TRP A 41 6.77 13.65 -18.78
C TRP A 41 5.45 13.68 -18.01
N ASN A 42 5.02 14.88 -17.63
CA ASN A 42 3.92 15.12 -16.70
C ASN A 42 2.60 14.47 -17.13
N GLY A 43 2.31 14.42 -18.44
CA GLY A 43 1.11 13.77 -18.96
C GLY A 43 1.05 12.28 -18.62
N MET A 44 2.15 11.55 -18.84
CA MET A 44 2.25 10.12 -18.56
C MET A 44 2.14 9.84 -17.06
N GLY A 45 2.82 10.63 -16.23
CA GLY A 45 2.73 10.51 -14.77
C GLY A 45 1.29 10.72 -14.27
N ARG A 46 0.62 11.77 -14.76
CA ARG A 46 -0.78 12.08 -14.39
C ARG A 46 -1.77 11.00 -14.80
N VAL A 47 -1.57 10.34 -15.95
CA VAL A 47 -2.40 9.19 -16.34
C VAL A 47 -2.29 8.06 -15.32
N ILE A 48 -1.08 7.74 -14.85
CA ILE A 48 -0.90 6.70 -13.82
C ILE A 48 -1.56 7.13 -12.51
N TYR A 49 -1.34 8.36 -12.03
CA TYR A 49 -2.03 8.86 -10.84
C TYR A 49 -3.54 8.75 -10.95
N PHE A 50 -4.11 9.12 -12.10
CA PHE A 50 -5.54 9.04 -12.37
C PHE A 50 -6.06 7.60 -12.32
N ILE A 51 -5.43 6.65 -13.02
CA ILE A 51 -5.85 5.24 -13.03
C ILE A 51 -5.84 4.67 -11.61
N TYR A 52 -4.74 4.89 -10.88
CA TYR A 52 -4.61 4.37 -9.52
C TYR A 52 -5.44 5.14 -8.49
N SER A 53 -6.04 6.28 -8.85
CA SER A 53 -6.89 7.06 -7.95
C SER A 53 -8.21 6.35 -7.63
N PHE A 54 -8.68 5.47 -8.53
CA PHE A 54 -9.85 4.64 -8.28
C PHE A 54 -9.59 3.52 -7.25
N LEU A 55 -8.32 3.16 -7.04
CA LEU A 55 -7.90 2.07 -6.18
C LEU A 55 -7.39 2.57 -4.82
N CYS A 56 -6.73 3.73 -4.82
CA CYS A 56 -6.12 4.31 -3.64
C CYS A 56 -6.45 5.79 -3.54
N HIS A 57 -6.67 6.28 -2.33
CA HIS A 57 -6.87 7.71 -2.09
C HIS A 57 -5.60 8.55 -2.36
N GLN A 58 -4.41 7.95 -2.33
CA GLN A 58 -3.12 8.61 -2.60
C GLN A 58 -2.90 9.89 -1.77
N LEU A 59 -3.21 9.85 -0.47
CA LEU A 59 -3.00 11.03 0.38
C LEU A 59 -1.50 11.25 0.59
N PRO A 60 -0.98 12.47 0.40
CA PRO A 60 0.45 12.73 0.34
C PRO A 60 1.16 12.37 1.66
N GLN A 61 0.59 12.69 2.82
CA GLN A 61 1.17 12.38 4.13
C GLN A 61 1.22 10.88 4.47
N ARG A 62 0.58 10.04 3.66
CA ARG A 62 0.57 8.56 3.76
C ARG A 62 1.16 7.91 2.52
N SER A 63 1.95 8.65 1.74
CA SER A 63 2.58 8.18 0.49
C SER A 63 4.08 8.36 0.57
N TYR A 64 4.80 7.54 -0.18
CA TYR A 64 6.25 7.68 -0.32
C TYR A 64 6.58 8.65 -1.45
N PHE A 65 7.60 9.49 -1.24
CA PHE A 65 8.09 10.44 -2.22
C PHE A 65 9.43 9.97 -2.78
N LEU A 66 9.59 10.12 -4.10
CA LEU A 66 10.82 9.86 -4.82
C LEU A 66 11.34 11.15 -5.45
N PHE A 67 12.65 11.23 -5.67
CA PHE A 67 13.32 12.39 -6.28
C PHE A 67 13.18 13.70 -5.49
N GLY A 68 13.08 13.60 -4.16
CA GLY A 68 13.06 14.73 -3.23
C GLY A 68 13.97 14.53 -2.03
N GLN A 69 13.93 15.46 -1.08
CA GLN A 69 14.81 15.45 0.10
C GLN A 69 14.50 14.32 1.09
N HIS A 70 13.23 13.99 1.27
CA HIS A 70 12.75 12.98 2.20
C HIS A 70 11.83 11.97 1.52
N PHE A 71 11.81 10.76 2.07
CA PHE A 71 10.98 9.65 1.60
C PHE A 71 9.51 9.77 2.04
N THR A 72 9.24 10.46 3.15
CA THR A 72 7.90 10.77 3.67
C THR A 72 7.89 12.18 4.24
N TYR A 73 6.75 12.85 4.20
CA TYR A 73 6.59 14.19 4.77
C TYR A 73 5.42 14.25 5.74
N PRO A 74 5.58 14.85 6.93
CA PRO A 74 4.48 15.10 7.85
C PRO A 74 3.39 15.96 7.20
N LEU A 75 2.14 15.78 7.64
CA LEU A 75 1.01 16.54 7.12
C LEU A 75 1.25 18.06 7.20
N ALA A 76 1.72 18.57 8.33
CA ALA A 76 1.98 19.99 8.53
C ALA A 76 2.92 20.59 7.45
N GLN A 77 3.96 19.86 7.04
CA GLN A 77 4.88 20.31 6.01
C GLN A 77 4.22 20.34 4.63
N ILE A 78 3.39 19.33 4.32
CA ILE A 78 2.61 19.32 3.08
C ILE A 78 1.62 20.50 3.06
N GLN A 79 0.95 20.79 4.17
CA GLN A 79 0.00 21.90 4.27
C GLN A 79 0.70 23.26 4.12
N GLN A 80 1.90 23.42 4.68
CA GLN A 80 2.71 24.64 4.51
C GLN A 80 3.05 24.91 3.05
N VAL A 81 3.39 23.87 2.29
CA VAL A 81 3.79 24.01 0.88
C VAL A 81 2.60 24.14 -0.06
N THR A 82 1.47 23.53 0.27
CA THR A 82 0.26 23.53 -0.58
C THR A 82 -0.73 24.64 -0.25
N GLY A 83 -0.65 25.22 0.95
CA GLY A 83 -1.67 26.13 1.48
C GLY A 83 -2.98 25.43 1.89
N VAL A 84 -3.07 24.10 1.77
CA VAL A 84 -4.29 23.33 2.09
C VAL A 84 -4.31 23.03 3.59
N SER A 85 -4.83 23.95 4.40
CA SER A 85 -4.90 23.80 5.86
C SER A 85 -6.23 23.25 6.39
N ASP A 86 -7.31 23.30 5.60
CA ASP A 86 -8.62 22.80 6.01
C ASP A 86 -8.60 21.26 6.17
N PRO A 87 -8.78 20.72 7.39
CA PRO A 87 -8.77 19.28 7.65
C PRO A 87 -9.88 18.51 6.91
N ASN A 88 -10.95 19.20 6.50
CA ASN A 88 -12.07 18.60 5.79
C ASN A 88 -11.89 18.61 4.27
N ASN A 89 -10.88 19.31 3.76
CA ASN A 89 -10.64 19.43 2.32
C ASN A 89 -9.78 18.27 1.79
N PHE A 90 -10.32 17.07 1.90
CA PHE A 90 -9.68 15.82 1.45
C PHE A 90 -9.25 15.86 -0.02
N PHE A 91 -10.09 16.41 -0.91
CA PHE A 91 -9.81 16.43 -2.35
C PHE A 91 -8.68 17.39 -2.71
N ALA A 92 -8.60 18.57 -2.07
CA ALA A 92 -7.47 19.48 -2.29
C ALA A 92 -6.16 18.84 -1.82
N LEU A 93 -6.13 18.23 -0.63
CA LEU A 93 -4.93 17.56 -0.13
C LEU A 93 -4.52 16.38 -1.02
N ARG A 94 -5.49 15.60 -1.48
CA ARG A 94 -5.29 14.49 -2.42
C ARG A 94 -4.68 14.92 -3.75
N SER A 95 -5.04 16.11 -4.24
CA SER A 95 -4.57 16.62 -5.53
C SER A 95 -3.07 16.95 -5.55
N PHE A 96 -2.45 17.13 -4.38
CA PHE A 96 -1.01 17.35 -4.29
C PHE A 96 -0.23 16.09 -4.67
N ILE A 97 0.39 16.12 -5.85
CA ILE A 97 1.24 15.03 -6.38
C ILE A 97 2.69 15.15 -5.90
N GLY A 98 3.20 16.37 -5.79
CA GLY A 98 4.59 16.65 -5.49
C GLY A 98 5.10 17.92 -6.17
N ASN A 99 6.36 18.24 -5.94
CA ASN A 99 7.05 19.40 -6.52
C ASN A 99 8.57 19.12 -6.59
N PRO A 100 9.38 19.98 -7.23
CA PRO A 100 10.82 19.74 -7.38
C PRO A 100 11.61 19.64 -6.06
N GLU A 101 11.13 20.20 -4.96
CA GLU A 101 11.81 20.17 -3.66
C GLU A 101 11.48 18.88 -2.88
N MET A 102 10.19 18.56 -2.78
CA MET A 102 9.69 17.40 -2.06
C MET A 102 9.79 16.11 -2.86
N GLY A 103 10.01 16.21 -4.17
CA GLY A 103 9.86 15.12 -5.13
C GLY A 103 8.39 14.82 -5.42
N TRP A 104 8.14 13.65 -6.00
CA TRP A 104 6.80 13.22 -6.40
C TRP A 104 6.40 11.94 -5.66
N LYS A 105 5.15 11.90 -5.19
CA LYS A 105 4.63 10.75 -4.45
C LYS A 105 4.46 9.55 -5.38
N VAL A 106 4.65 8.33 -4.89
CA VAL A 106 4.20 7.11 -5.59
C VAL A 106 2.68 7.19 -5.77
N ALA A 107 2.11 6.66 -6.86
CA ALA A 107 0.66 6.67 -7.11
C ALA A 107 -0.14 5.71 -6.19
N TRP A 108 0.36 5.48 -4.97
CA TRP A 108 -0.21 4.65 -3.91
C TRP A 108 0.17 5.19 -2.53
N SER A 109 -0.66 4.84 -1.54
CA SER A 109 -0.29 4.98 -0.14
C SER A 109 0.71 3.90 0.30
N ASP A 110 1.42 4.16 1.39
CA ASP A 110 2.26 3.23 2.13
C ASP A 110 1.58 1.86 2.38
N ARG A 111 0.30 1.87 2.77
CA ARG A 111 -0.52 0.66 2.96
C ARG A 111 -0.73 -0.10 1.66
N MET A 112 -1.06 0.57 0.56
CA MET A 112 -1.28 -0.11 -0.72
C MET A 112 0.02 -0.72 -1.25
N ILE A 113 1.14 -0.01 -1.09
CA ILE A 113 2.46 -0.52 -1.45
C ILE A 113 2.76 -1.80 -0.67
N SER A 114 2.61 -1.78 0.66
CA SER A 114 2.89 -2.96 1.50
C SER A 114 1.93 -4.13 1.24
N MET A 115 0.63 -3.87 1.03
CA MET A 115 -0.37 -4.91 0.71
C MET A 115 -0.10 -5.57 -0.64
N PHE A 116 0.08 -4.79 -1.71
CA PHE A 116 0.14 -5.35 -3.06
C PHE A 116 1.52 -5.79 -3.48
N THR A 117 2.58 -5.12 -3.02
CA THR A 117 3.96 -5.53 -3.35
C THR A 117 4.32 -6.83 -2.63
N SER A 118 3.78 -7.08 -1.43
CA SER A 118 4.05 -8.32 -0.72
C SER A 118 3.48 -9.55 -1.42
N ILE A 119 2.39 -9.43 -2.20
CA ILE A 119 1.79 -10.57 -2.92
C ILE A 119 2.77 -11.22 -3.93
N PRO A 120 3.32 -10.54 -4.95
CA PRO A 120 4.27 -11.15 -5.86
C PRO A 120 5.57 -11.58 -5.17
N LEU A 121 5.99 -10.90 -4.09
CA LEU A 121 7.16 -11.30 -3.32
C LEU A 121 6.93 -12.63 -2.58
N PHE A 122 5.82 -12.76 -1.86
CA PHE A 122 5.46 -14.01 -1.20
C PHE A 122 5.11 -15.10 -2.21
N ALA A 123 4.57 -14.77 -3.38
CA ALA A 123 4.39 -15.72 -4.48
C ALA A 123 5.72 -16.36 -4.90
N LEU A 124 6.76 -15.53 -5.09
CA LEU A 124 8.11 -15.97 -5.42
C LEU A 124 8.74 -16.81 -4.31
N VAL A 125 8.47 -16.51 -3.03
CA VAL A 125 8.92 -17.31 -1.89
C VAL A 125 8.14 -18.62 -1.78
N TRP A 126 6.83 -18.59 -2.00
CA TRP A 126 5.95 -19.74 -1.90
C TRP A 126 6.27 -20.79 -2.95
N TYR A 127 6.57 -20.38 -4.18
CA TYR A 127 6.78 -21.31 -5.29
C TYR A 127 7.82 -22.39 -5.01
N PRO A 128 9.09 -22.11 -4.64
CA PRO A 128 10.05 -23.16 -4.30
C PRO A 128 9.63 -23.98 -3.07
N LEU A 129 8.84 -23.39 -2.15
CA LEU A 129 8.40 -24.02 -0.91
C LEU A 129 7.08 -24.80 -1.02
N ARG A 130 6.37 -24.71 -2.14
CA ARG A 130 4.98 -25.17 -2.31
C ARG A 130 4.76 -26.65 -2.03
N ARG A 131 5.81 -27.48 -2.14
CA ARG A 131 5.75 -28.92 -1.83
C ARG A 131 5.81 -29.22 -0.34
N TRP A 132 6.23 -28.26 0.48
CA TRP A 132 6.39 -28.41 1.94
C TRP A 132 5.36 -27.58 2.73
N ILE A 133 4.83 -26.52 2.13
CA ILE A 133 3.82 -25.66 2.75
C ILE A 133 2.43 -26.26 2.56
N LYS A 134 1.76 -26.58 3.68
CA LYS A 134 0.35 -26.97 3.67
C LYS A 134 -0.56 -25.76 3.48
N ALA A 135 -1.73 -25.98 2.90
CA ALA A 135 -2.77 -24.97 2.77
C ALA A 135 -3.13 -24.37 4.14
N LEU A 136 -3.24 -23.05 4.17
CA LEU A 136 -3.59 -22.32 5.37
C LEU A 136 -5.06 -22.61 5.74
N PRO A 137 -5.40 -22.96 6.99
CA PRO A 137 -6.79 -23.07 7.39
C PRO A 137 -7.49 -21.70 7.24
N TRP A 138 -8.75 -21.70 6.80
CA TRP A 138 -9.50 -20.46 6.54
C TRP A 138 -9.54 -19.51 7.74
N TRP A 139 -9.58 -20.04 8.98
CA TRP A 139 -9.60 -19.20 10.18
C TRP A 139 -8.24 -18.52 10.44
N VAL A 140 -7.11 -19.18 10.11
CA VAL A 140 -5.78 -18.55 10.19
C VAL A 140 -5.68 -17.47 9.13
N PHE A 141 -6.21 -17.71 7.93
CA PHE A 141 -6.30 -16.69 6.89
C PHE A 141 -7.06 -15.46 7.38
N ILE A 142 -8.23 -15.63 8.02
CA ILE A 142 -8.97 -14.51 8.63
C ILE A 142 -8.12 -13.78 9.67
N LEU A 143 -7.40 -14.49 10.54
CA LEU A 143 -6.52 -13.87 11.53
C LEU A 143 -5.37 -13.07 10.88
N MET A 144 -4.90 -13.44 9.70
CA MET A 144 -3.86 -12.70 8.96
C MET A 144 -4.41 -11.45 8.27
N ILE A 145 -5.67 -11.47 7.81
CA ILE A 145 -6.30 -10.33 7.15
C ILE A 145 -6.88 -9.34 8.18
N LEU A 146 -7.30 -9.81 9.35
CA LEU A 146 -7.95 -9.00 10.38
C LEU A 146 -7.12 -7.76 10.78
N PRO A 147 -5.79 -7.82 10.97
CA PRO A 147 -5.00 -6.64 11.32
C PRO A 147 -5.07 -5.50 10.31
N VAL A 148 -5.04 -5.79 9.00
CA VAL A 148 -5.16 -4.72 7.98
C VAL A 148 -6.58 -4.18 7.91
N ALA A 149 -7.59 -5.01 8.16
CA ALA A 149 -8.98 -4.56 8.25
C ALA A 149 -9.18 -3.61 9.44
N LEU A 150 -8.61 -3.93 10.60
CA LEU A 150 -8.65 -3.08 11.79
C LEU A 150 -7.86 -1.77 11.60
N ASP A 151 -6.63 -1.86 11.07
CA ASP A 151 -5.82 -0.67 10.75
C ASP A 151 -6.53 0.23 9.73
N GLY A 152 -7.16 -0.34 8.71
CA GLY A 152 -7.97 0.36 7.73
C GLY A 152 -9.18 1.07 8.34
N THR A 153 -9.98 0.31 9.07
CA THR A 153 -11.23 0.80 9.66
C THR A 153 -10.98 1.87 10.71
N THR A 154 -9.97 1.70 11.57
CA THR A 154 -9.63 2.69 12.60
C THR A 154 -9.12 4.00 12.00
N HIS A 155 -8.33 3.95 10.91
CA HIS A 155 -7.95 5.16 10.18
C HIS A 155 -9.14 5.83 9.51
N PHE A 156 -10.02 5.05 8.87
CA PHE A 156 -11.25 5.57 8.27
C PHE A 156 -12.13 6.27 9.31
N ILE A 157 -12.35 5.66 10.48
CA ILE A 157 -13.13 6.26 11.57
C ILE A 157 -12.44 7.52 12.10
N SER A 158 -11.11 7.49 12.24
CA SER A 158 -10.33 8.65 12.68
C SER A 158 -10.51 9.83 11.73
N ASP A 159 -10.49 9.59 10.42
CA ASP A 159 -10.58 10.62 9.39
C ASP A 159 -11.95 11.33 9.34
N PHE A 160 -13.02 10.79 9.97
CA PHE A 160 -14.29 11.50 10.14
C PHE A 160 -14.19 12.77 11.00
N ASN A 161 -13.16 12.88 11.86
CA ASN A 161 -12.92 14.08 12.64
C ASN A 161 -12.10 15.14 11.85
N GLY A 162 -11.79 14.87 10.58
CA GLY A 162 -10.88 15.66 9.77
C GLY A 162 -9.51 15.00 9.63
N ILE A 163 -8.87 15.20 8.49
CA ILE A 163 -7.54 14.66 8.21
C ILE A 163 -6.52 15.31 9.16
N GLY A 164 -5.83 14.48 9.93
CA GLY A 164 -4.86 14.94 10.94
C GLY A 164 -5.49 15.46 12.24
N GLN A 165 -6.77 15.16 12.49
CA GLN A 165 -7.48 15.61 13.71
C GLN A 165 -8.05 14.46 14.54
N GLY A 166 -8.20 13.28 13.97
CA GLY A 166 -8.75 12.12 14.68
C GLY A 166 -7.78 11.44 15.64
N PHE A 167 -8.31 10.48 16.40
CA PHE A 167 -7.56 9.77 17.46
C PHE A 167 -6.33 9.00 16.97
N ARG A 168 -6.27 8.63 15.68
CA ARG A 168 -5.09 8.00 15.08
C ARG A 168 -3.99 9.00 14.74
N ASP A 169 -4.28 10.31 14.69
CA ASP A 169 -3.24 11.31 14.44
C ASP A 169 -2.30 11.43 15.65
N THR A 170 -2.84 11.53 16.86
CA THR A 170 -2.02 11.65 18.08
C THR A 170 -1.66 10.31 18.73
N ASN A 171 -2.49 9.28 18.50
CA ASN A 171 -2.44 7.99 19.19
C ASN A 171 -2.28 8.11 20.73
N LEU A 172 -2.91 9.10 21.36
CA LEU A 172 -2.87 9.27 22.82
C LEU A 172 -3.38 8.03 23.57
N TRP A 173 -4.34 7.31 22.98
CA TRP A 173 -4.82 6.03 23.52
C TRP A 173 -3.68 5.00 23.67
N LEU A 174 -2.76 4.95 22.69
CA LEU A 174 -1.62 4.05 22.71
C LEU A 174 -0.56 4.56 23.69
N ALA A 175 -0.33 5.87 23.73
CA ALA A 175 0.58 6.48 24.70
C ALA A 175 0.16 6.17 26.15
N THR A 176 -1.14 6.27 26.45
CA THR A 176 -1.71 5.89 27.75
C THR A 176 -1.51 4.39 28.05
N LEU A 177 -1.82 3.51 27.09
CA LEU A 177 -1.67 2.06 27.26
C LEU A 177 -0.21 1.65 27.50
N THR A 178 0.72 2.30 26.80
CA THR A 178 2.15 2.00 26.86
C THR A 178 2.89 2.83 27.92
N LYS A 179 2.17 3.63 28.71
CA LYS A 179 2.75 4.55 29.72
C LYS A 179 3.83 5.48 29.15
N GLY A 180 3.70 5.88 27.88
CA GLY A 180 4.63 6.80 27.22
C GLY A 180 6.07 6.28 27.10
N VAL A 181 6.28 4.96 27.04
CA VAL A 181 7.62 4.36 26.96
C VAL A 181 8.36 4.74 25.66
N PHE A 182 7.64 5.04 24.56
CA PHE A 182 8.24 5.43 23.30
C PHE A 182 8.35 6.95 23.15
N SER A 183 9.14 7.40 22.15
CA SER A 183 9.25 8.84 21.85
C SER A 183 7.92 9.43 21.37
N PRO A 184 7.65 10.74 21.57
CA PRO A 184 6.44 11.39 21.05
C PRO A 184 6.25 11.22 19.54
N ALA A 185 7.35 11.21 18.77
CA ALA A 185 7.33 11.00 17.32
C ALA A 185 6.90 9.59 16.89
N PHE A 186 7.01 8.60 17.79
CA PHE A 186 6.47 7.27 17.53
C PHE A 186 4.94 7.27 17.58
N TYR A 187 4.33 8.02 18.50
CA TYR A 187 2.87 8.01 18.66
C TYR A 187 2.18 8.89 17.61
N ALA A 188 2.71 10.08 17.33
CA ALA A 188 2.00 11.08 16.53
C ALA A 188 2.33 11.01 15.02
N GLY A 189 1.30 11.24 14.22
CA GLY A 189 1.37 11.46 12.78
C GLY A 189 1.63 10.20 11.93
N ASP A 190 1.89 10.47 10.66
CA ASP A 190 2.06 9.46 9.61
C ASP A 190 3.52 9.35 9.11
N ALA A 191 4.46 10.01 9.78
CA ALA A 191 5.87 10.01 9.41
C ALA A 191 6.47 8.60 9.46
N TRP A 192 7.49 8.34 8.64
CA TRP A 192 8.23 7.09 8.66
C TRP A 192 8.76 6.77 10.07
N GLY A 193 8.48 5.57 10.55
CA GLY A 193 8.83 5.12 11.90
C GLY A 193 7.78 5.45 12.98
N SER A 194 6.72 6.19 12.65
CA SER A 194 5.56 6.32 13.54
C SER A 194 4.78 5.02 13.63
N PHE A 195 4.00 4.87 14.69
CA PHE A 195 3.09 3.75 14.90
C PHE A 195 2.18 3.53 13.69
N ASN A 196 1.59 4.59 13.13
CA ASN A 196 0.71 4.50 11.96
C ASN A 196 1.46 3.95 10.73
N SER A 197 2.67 4.45 10.46
CA SER A 197 3.45 3.99 9.32
C SER A 197 3.85 2.51 9.46
N ILE A 198 4.26 2.11 10.66
CA ILE A 198 4.67 0.74 10.98
C ILE A 198 3.47 -0.21 10.94
N THR A 199 2.31 0.17 11.48
CA THR A 199 1.12 -0.68 11.41
C THR A 199 0.67 -0.89 9.98
N ARG A 200 0.66 0.15 9.14
CA ARG A 200 0.33 0.01 7.71
C ARG A 200 1.28 -0.94 7.00
N LEU A 201 2.58 -0.80 7.25
CA LEU A 201 3.61 -1.67 6.67
C LEU A 201 3.42 -3.14 7.09
N LEU A 202 3.37 -3.41 8.40
CA LEU A 202 3.32 -4.77 8.92
C LEU A 202 2.01 -5.48 8.59
N THR A 203 0.88 -4.77 8.72
CA THR A 203 -0.43 -5.34 8.41
C THR A 203 -0.61 -5.57 6.91
N GLY A 204 -0.05 -4.70 6.06
CA GLY A 204 -0.04 -4.90 4.61
C GLY A 204 0.81 -6.10 4.19
N ILE A 205 2.00 -6.28 4.78
CA ILE A 205 2.83 -7.48 4.52
C ILE A 205 2.10 -8.76 4.95
N LEU A 206 1.47 -8.74 6.13
CA LEU A 206 0.71 -9.89 6.64
C LEU A 206 -0.47 -10.23 5.72
N PHE A 207 -1.15 -9.20 5.19
CA PHE A 207 -2.21 -9.37 4.21
C PHE A 207 -1.71 -10.13 2.96
N GLY A 208 -0.65 -9.65 2.31
CA GLY A 208 -0.15 -10.29 1.09
C GLY A 208 0.37 -11.70 1.33
N MET A 209 1.03 -11.93 2.48
CA MET A 209 1.43 -13.29 2.90
C MET A 209 0.22 -14.21 3.06
N GLY A 210 -0.84 -13.73 3.71
CA GLY A 210 -2.07 -14.49 3.93
C GLY A 210 -2.76 -14.84 2.61
N ILE A 211 -2.87 -13.88 1.69
CA ILE A 211 -3.47 -14.10 0.36
C ILE A 211 -2.74 -15.20 -0.41
N VAL A 212 -1.41 -15.15 -0.43
CA VAL A 212 -0.60 -16.16 -1.12
C VAL A 212 -0.70 -17.51 -0.45
N TRP A 213 -0.46 -17.58 0.87
CA TRP A 213 -0.43 -18.85 1.60
C TRP A 213 -1.79 -19.56 1.59
N PHE A 214 -2.88 -18.79 1.67
CA PHE A 214 -4.23 -19.36 1.57
C PHE A 214 -4.59 -19.72 0.12
N GLY A 215 -4.46 -18.78 -0.82
CA GLY A 215 -5.02 -18.92 -2.16
C GLY A 215 -4.20 -19.79 -3.12
N PHE A 216 -2.87 -19.74 -3.06
CA PHE A 216 -2.03 -20.40 -4.06
C PHE A 216 -2.08 -21.92 -4.07
N PRO A 217 -2.17 -22.62 -2.92
CA PRO A 217 -2.40 -24.06 -2.93
C PRO A 217 -3.64 -24.46 -3.74
N TYR A 218 -4.74 -23.71 -3.60
CA TYR A 218 -5.94 -23.95 -4.39
C TYR A 218 -5.76 -23.62 -5.87
N LEU A 219 -5.01 -22.56 -6.21
CA LEU A 219 -4.72 -22.24 -7.62
C LEU A 219 -3.87 -23.32 -8.29
N GLU A 220 -2.84 -23.84 -7.62
CA GLU A 220 -1.99 -24.93 -8.13
C GLU A 220 -2.79 -26.23 -8.33
N GLU A 221 -3.84 -26.47 -7.56
CA GLU A 221 -4.73 -27.63 -7.79
C GLU A 221 -5.61 -27.48 -9.05
N GLN A 222 -5.84 -26.25 -9.54
CA GLN A 222 -6.69 -25.98 -10.70
C GLN A 222 -5.92 -25.88 -12.03
N PHE A 223 -4.60 -25.74 -11.99
CA PHE A 223 -3.73 -25.57 -13.16
C PHE A 223 -2.78 -26.75 -13.32
#